data_AF-R9JSA3-F1
#
_entry.id   AF-R9JSA3-F1
#
_cell.length_a   1.000
_cell.length_b   1.000
_cell.length_c   1.000
_cell.angle_alpha   90.00
_cell.angle_beta   90.00
_cell.angle_gamma   90.00
#
_symmetry.space_group_name_H-M   'P 1'
#
loop_
_entity.id
_entity.type
_entity.pdbx_description
1 polymer ?
#
loop_
_entity_poly.entity_id
_entity_poly.type
_entity_poly.pdbx_seq_one_letter_code
_entity_poly.pdbx_strand_id
1 'polypeptide(L)'
;MGRFLNIGNKNFAEFSETQYFVDKSRLINKLIKKDITEKFVCNSRARRFGKSVTADMLVAYFSKGADSKSLFEPLKCVKDTLFLENMHAYDTIFVDIQACFKEAEEIMAAPNQYIRSGLINELKAAYPKFVSKKMALAAAPESIYKQTGERFVIIFDE
;
A
#
# COMPACT_ATOMS: atom_id res chain seq x y z
N MET A 1 -4.45 -0.87 14.20
CA MET A 1 -4.00 -0.46 12.85
C MET A 1 -5.03 -0.98 11.86
N GLY A 2 -5.31 -0.24 10.77
CA GLY A 2 -6.14 -0.77 9.69
C GLY A 2 -5.50 -1.99 9.05
N ARG A 3 -6.30 -2.85 8.43
CA ARG A 3 -5.85 -4.00 7.66
C ARG A 3 -5.51 -3.63 6.21
N PHE A 4 -6.16 -2.60 5.67
CA PHE A 4 -6.05 -2.26 4.27
C PHE A 4 -5.45 -0.87 4.03
N LEU A 5 -5.88 0.14 4.78
CA LEU A 5 -5.50 1.54 4.55
C LEU A 5 -4.39 1.98 5.51
N ASN A 6 -3.30 2.52 4.94
CA ASN A 6 -2.15 3.07 5.66
C ASN A 6 -1.67 2.15 6.78
N ILE A 7 -1.41 0.88 6.43
CA ILE A 7 -1.01 -0.17 7.39
C ILE A 7 0.40 0.04 7.97
N GLY A 8 1.08 1.11 7.57
CA GLY A 8 2.36 1.55 8.12
C GLY A 8 3.55 0.78 7.58
N ASN A 9 4.61 0.71 8.37
CA ASN A 9 5.92 0.21 7.92
C ASN A 9 6.42 -1.02 8.67
N LYS A 10 5.62 -1.56 9.61
CA LYS A 10 6.04 -2.60 10.54
C LYS A 10 6.61 -3.84 9.84
N ASN A 11 5.89 -4.37 8.84
CA ASN A 11 6.32 -5.57 8.11
C ASN A 11 7.70 -5.37 7.44
N PHE A 12 7.89 -4.23 6.78
CA PHE A 12 9.16 -3.94 6.12
C PHE A 12 10.28 -3.68 7.14
N ALA A 13 9.98 -2.97 8.23
CA ALA A 13 10.93 -2.72 9.32
C ALA A 13 11.46 -4.04 9.90
N GLU A 14 10.56 -4.94 10.32
CA GLU A 14 10.92 -6.25 10.86
C GLU A 14 11.72 -7.10 9.86
N PHE A 15 11.32 -7.12 8.59
CA PHE A 15 12.04 -7.90 7.58
C PHE A 15 13.43 -7.31 7.26
N SER A 16 13.57 -5.98 7.27
CA SER A 16 14.82 -5.29 6.93
C SER A 16 15.98 -5.57 7.89
N GLU A 17 15.66 -5.98 9.12
CA GLU A 17 16.65 -6.35 10.14
C GLU A 17 17.10 -7.82 10.04
N THR A 18 16.46 -8.62 9.18
CA THR A 18 16.81 -10.03 9.03
C THR A 18 18.07 -10.23 8.20
N GLN A 19 18.79 -11.32 8.46
CA GLN A 19 19.96 -11.74 7.66
C GLN A 19 19.64 -12.03 6.18
N TYR A 20 18.35 -12.19 5.84
CA TYR A 20 17.89 -12.49 4.48
C TYR A 20 17.56 -11.22 3.68
N PHE A 21 17.67 -10.04 4.31
CA PHE A 21 17.35 -8.78 3.65
C PHE A 21 18.33 -8.49 2.51
N VAL A 22 17.76 -8.30 1.32
CA VAL A 22 18.49 -7.82 0.15
C VAL A 22 17.87 -6.50 -0.26
N ASP A 23 18.66 -5.44 -0.12
CA ASP A 23 18.23 -4.09 -0.44
C ASP A 23 17.92 -3.91 -1.94
N LYS A 24 16.64 -3.70 -2.22
CA LYS A 24 16.07 -3.41 -3.54
C LYS A 24 15.39 -2.03 -3.61
N SER A 25 15.68 -1.15 -2.65
CA SER A 25 15.04 0.16 -2.48
C SER A 25 15.20 1.10 -3.68
N ARG A 26 16.24 0.92 -4.51
CA ARG A 26 16.40 1.64 -5.79
C ARG A 26 15.22 1.46 -6.76
N LEU A 27 14.39 0.44 -6.57
CA LEU A 27 13.13 0.30 -7.30
C LEU A 27 12.23 1.52 -7.11
N ILE A 28 12.16 2.08 -5.89
CA ILE A 28 11.31 3.23 -5.56
C ILE A 28 11.66 4.41 -6.47
N ASN A 29 12.94 4.71 -6.65
CA ASN A 29 13.39 5.80 -7.52
C ASN A 29 12.97 5.63 -8.99
N LYS A 30 12.75 4.39 -9.45
CA LYS A 30 12.22 4.13 -10.80
C LYS A 30 10.70 4.31 -10.85
N LEU A 31 10.00 3.93 -9.79
CA LEU A 31 8.54 4.01 -9.72
C LEU A 31 8.04 5.44 -9.61
N ILE A 32 8.65 6.26 -8.75
CA ILE A 32 8.22 7.66 -8.52
C ILE A 32 8.45 8.58 -9.73
N LYS A 33 9.24 8.14 -10.72
CA LYS A 33 9.46 8.87 -11.98
C LYS A 33 8.40 8.57 -13.04
N LYS A 34 7.58 7.55 -12.84
CA LYS A 34 6.53 7.15 -13.78
C LYS A 34 5.42 8.21 -13.80
N ASP A 35 4.94 8.51 -15.00
CA ASP A 35 3.83 9.43 -15.20
C ASP A 35 2.47 8.71 -15.23
N ILE A 36 1.42 9.45 -15.60
CA ILE A 36 0.04 8.95 -15.67
C ILE A 36 -0.14 7.79 -16.67
N THR A 37 0.72 7.68 -17.69
CA THR A 37 0.68 6.61 -18.71
C THR A 37 1.33 5.32 -18.22
N GLU A 38 2.20 5.40 -17.21
CA GLU A 38 2.95 4.27 -16.65
C GLU A 38 2.48 3.87 -15.24
N LYS A 39 1.33 4.37 -14.78
CA LYS A 39 0.83 4.20 -13.40
C LYS A 39 0.49 2.77 -12.99
N PHE A 40 0.33 1.85 -13.94
CA PHE A 40 0.05 0.44 -13.66
C PHE A 40 1.33 -0.38 -13.79
N VAL A 41 1.78 -0.94 -12.67
CA VAL A 41 3.04 -1.70 -12.60
C VAL A 41 2.77 -3.12 -12.14
N CYS A 42 3.25 -4.09 -12.90
CA CYS A 42 3.27 -5.50 -12.51
C CYS A 42 4.70 -5.94 -12.22
N ASN A 43 4.96 -6.40 -11.01
CA ASN A 43 6.25 -6.99 -10.63
C ASN A 43 6.14 -8.51 -10.59
N SER A 44 6.12 -9.13 -11.78
CA SER A 44 6.04 -10.58 -11.93
C SER A 44 7.40 -11.24 -11.66
N ARG A 45 7.44 -12.16 -10.70
CA ARG A 45 8.62 -12.98 -10.36
C ARG A 45 8.17 -14.35 -9.84
N ALA A 46 9.06 -15.33 -9.87
CA ALA A 46 8.79 -16.67 -9.32
C ALA A 46 8.47 -16.64 -7.82
N ARG A 47 7.91 -17.74 -7.31
CA ARG A 47 7.60 -17.91 -5.88
C ARG A 47 8.89 -17.78 -5.04
N ARG A 48 8.81 -17.10 -3.89
CA ARG A 48 9.93 -16.86 -2.94
C ARG A 48 11.04 -15.91 -3.43
N PHE A 49 10.83 -15.11 -4.48
CA PHE A 49 11.78 -14.10 -4.94
C PHE A 49 11.62 -12.70 -4.29
N GLY A 50 10.91 -12.64 -3.15
CA GLY A 50 10.70 -11.42 -2.37
C GLY A 50 9.71 -10.43 -2.98
N LYS A 51 8.61 -10.94 -3.56
CA LYS A 51 7.51 -10.10 -4.06
C LYS A 51 6.81 -9.38 -2.91
N SER A 52 6.38 -10.12 -1.89
CA SER A 52 5.76 -9.58 -0.66
C SER A 52 6.66 -8.57 0.04
N VAL A 53 7.96 -8.87 0.19
CA VAL A 53 8.94 -7.91 0.74
C VAL A 53 9.00 -6.62 -0.08
N THR A 54 8.85 -6.70 -1.40
CA THR A 54 8.79 -5.51 -2.25
C THR A 54 7.49 -4.76 -2.02
N ALA A 55 6.36 -5.46 -1.86
CA ALA A 55 5.08 -4.85 -1.55
C ALA A 55 5.13 -4.13 -0.19
N ASP A 56 5.60 -4.79 0.87
CA ASP A 56 5.81 -4.21 2.21
C ASP A 56 6.73 -2.98 2.16
N MET A 57 7.82 -3.03 1.38
CA MET A 57 8.71 -1.89 1.17
C MET A 57 7.97 -0.69 0.55
N LEU A 58 7.14 -0.93 -0.47
CA LEU A 58 6.37 0.14 -1.11
C LEU A 58 5.28 0.68 -0.19
N VAL A 59 4.63 -0.19 0.59
CA VAL A 59 3.69 0.23 1.63
C VAL A 59 4.38 1.12 2.66
N ALA A 60 5.53 0.71 3.18
CA ALA A 60 6.31 1.48 4.15
C ALA A 60 6.76 2.84 3.59
N TYR A 61 7.04 2.92 2.30
CA TYR A 61 7.48 4.16 1.66
C TYR A 61 6.32 5.14 1.40
N PHE A 62 5.20 4.67 0.83
CA PHE A 62 4.12 5.54 0.39
C PHE A 62 3.11 5.88 1.50
N SER A 63 2.90 4.97 2.47
CA SER A 63 1.81 5.09 3.46
C SER A 63 1.89 6.39 4.24
N LYS A 64 0.81 7.17 4.15
CA LYS A 64 0.64 8.38 4.94
C LYS A 64 0.63 8.08 6.43
N GLY A 65 1.36 8.89 7.19
CA GLY A 65 1.48 8.74 8.65
C GLY A 65 2.40 7.62 9.12
N ALA A 66 3.04 6.88 8.21
CA ALA A 66 4.15 5.99 8.59
C ALA A 66 5.41 6.84 8.85
N ASP A 67 6.12 6.64 9.96
CA ASP A 67 7.44 7.24 10.14
C ASP A 67 8.52 6.26 9.68
N SER A 68 8.83 6.29 8.37
CA SER A 68 9.80 5.40 7.74
C SER A 68 11.10 6.09 7.34
N LYS A 69 11.34 7.34 7.74
CA LYS A 69 12.54 8.07 7.27
C LYS A 69 13.83 7.35 7.67
N SER A 70 13.94 6.98 8.94
CA SER A 70 15.06 6.21 9.48
C SER A 70 15.21 4.84 8.81
N LEU A 71 14.11 4.21 8.43
CA LEU A 71 14.08 2.91 7.77
C LEU A 71 14.70 2.95 6.36
N PHE A 72 14.54 4.05 5.63
CA PHE A 72 15.10 4.21 4.28
C PHE A 72 16.49 4.87 4.27
N GLU A 73 16.88 5.57 5.33
CA GLU A 73 18.17 6.26 5.46
C GLU A 73 19.37 5.37 5.07
N PRO A 74 19.54 4.15 5.62
CA PRO A 74 20.70 3.32 5.31
C PRO A 74 20.64 2.61 3.95
N LEU A 75 19.51 2.68 3.24
CA LEU A 75 19.29 1.89 2.02
C LEU A 75 19.87 2.55 0.74
N LYS A 76 19.98 1.78 -0.34
CA LYS A 76 20.61 2.15 -1.62
C LYS A 76 19.78 3.07 -2.50
N CYS A 77 18.54 3.37 -2.15
CA CYS A 77 17.72 4.36 -2.86
C CYS A 77 18.41 5.73 -2.84
N VAL A 78 18.15 6.50 -3.88
CA VAL A 78 18.61 7.89 -3.99
C VAL A 78 17.60 8.79 -3.28
N LYS A 79 18.05 9.59 -2.31
CA LYS A 79 17.17 10.49 -1.52
C LYS A 79 17.15 11.88 -2.13
N ASP A 80 16.82 11.96 -3.41
CA ASP A 80 16.64 13.25 -4.09
C ASP A 80 15.32 13.92 -3.66
N THR A 81 15.10 15.16 -4.11
CA THR A 81 13.89 15.93 -3.79
C THR A 81 12.62 15.14 -4.13
N LEU A 82 12.58 14.48 -5.28
CA LEU A 82 11.42 13.69 -5.71
C LEU A 82 11.14 12.53 -4.76
N PHE A 83 12.18 11.84 -4.28
CA PHE A 83 12.02 10.78 -3.28
C PHE A 83 11.41 11.33 -1.98
N LEU A 84 11.95 12.44 -1.47
CA LEU A 84 11.46 13.03 -0.23
C LEU A 84 10.02 13.56 -0.35
N GLU A 85 9.65 14.13 -1.49
CA GLU A 85 8.29 14.61 -1.77
C GLU A 85 7.24 13.49 -1.87
N ASN A 86 7.66 12.28 -2.23
CA ASN A 86 6.75 11.13 -2.40
C ASN A 86 6.70 10.22 -1.16
N MET A 87 7.61 10.39 -0.21
CA MET A 87 7.65 9.61 1.02
C MET A 87 6.47 9.99 1.93
N HIS A 88 5.72 8.99 2.40
CA HIS A 88 4.55 9.13 3.29
C HIS A 88 3.46 10.07 2.77
N ALA A 89 3.42 10.30 1.46
CA ALA A 89 2.59 11.34 0.85
C ALA A 89 1.22 10.85 0.38
N TYR A 90 0.95 9.54 0.44
CA TYR A 90 -0.23 8.95 -0.20
C TYR A 90 -1.02 8.04 0.73
N ASP A 91 -2.34 8.08 0.59
CA ASP A 91 -3.17 7.02 1.12
C ASP A 91 -2.84 5.70 0.41
N THR A 92 -2.31 4.75 1.15
CA THR A 92 -1.85 3.48 0.61
C THR A 92 -2.81 2.37 0.98
N ILE A 93 -3.41 1.75 -0.04
CA ILE A 93 -4.25 0.56 0.11
C ILE A 93 -3.39 -0.65 -0.19
N PHE A 94 -3.27 -1.54 0.79
CA PHE A 94 -2.63 -2.84 0.64
C PHE A 94 -3.68 -3.95 0.71
N VAL A 95 -3.59 -4.90 -0.22
CA VAL A 95 -4.45 -6.09 -0.25
C VAL A 95 -3.59 -7.32 -0.51
N ASP A 96 -3.39 -8.13 0.53
CA ASP A 96 -2.92 -9.50 0.41
C ASP A 96 -4.10 -10.39 -0.01
N ILE A 97 -4.12 -10.82 -1.27
CA ILE A 97 -5.24 -11.54 -1.87
C ILE A 97 -5.37 -12.94 -1.26
N GLN A 98 -4.28 -13.69 -1.10
CA GLN A 98 -4.34 -15.02 -0.49
C GLN A 98 -4.84 -14.96 0.95
N ALA A 99 -4.31 -14.04 1.77
CA ALA A 99 -4.73 -13.92 3.16
C ALA A 99 -6.20 -13.51 3.26
N CYS A 100 -6.66 -12.55 2.45
CA CYS A 100 -8.06 -12.13 2.46
C CYS A 100 -9.01 -13.24 2.00
N PHE A 101 -8.62 -14.07 1.04
CA PHE A 101 -9.45 -15.17 0.57
C PHE A 101 -9.57 -16.27 1.63
N LYS A 102 -8.45 -16.61 2.27
CA LYS A 102 -8.44 -17.60 3.36
C LYS A 102 -9.29 -17.15 4.54
N GLU A 103 -9.16 -15.91 4.98
CA GLU A 103 -9.97 -15.39 6.09
C GLU A 103 -11.46 -15.31 5.74
N ALA A 104 -11.79 -14.94 4.50
CA ALA A 104 -13.18 -14.95 4.04
C ALA A 104 -13.77 -16.38 4.06
N GLU A 105 -12.99 -17.38 3.65
CA GLU A 105 -13.37 -18.79 3.73
C GLU A 105 -13.63 -19.24 5.17
N GLU A 106 -12.74 -18.88 6.11
CA GLU A 106 -12.86 -19.23 7.54
C GLU A 106 -14.16 -18.72 8.17
N ILE A 107 -14.69 -17.59 7.68
CA ILE A 107 -15.96 -17.01 8.16
C ILE A 107 -17.15 -17.26 7.21
N MET A 108 -16.99 -18.12 6.20
CA MET A 108 -18.00 -18.43 5.17
C MET A 108 -18.55 -17.19 4.44
N ALA A 109 -17.69 -16.19 4.21
CA ALA A 109 -18.02 -14.99 3.45
C ALA A 109 -17.50 -15.07 2.00
N ALA A 110 -18.18 -14.39 1.07
CA ALA A 110 -17.66 -14.20 -0.27
C ALA A 110 -16.39 -13.31 -0.23
N PRO A 111 -15.23 -13.73 -0.77
CA PRO A 111 -13.97 -12.99 -0.65
C PRO A 111 -14.03 -11.54 -1.15
N ASN A 112 -14.68 -11.32 -2.29
CA ASN A 112 -14.86 -9.98 -2.84
C ASN A 112 -15.68 -9.08 -1.91
N GLN A 113 -16.67 -9.63 -1.21
CA GLN A 113 -17.49 -8.89 -0.26
C GLN A 113 -16.72 -8.62 1.04
N TYR A 114 -15.88 -9.57 1.49
CA TYR A 114 -14.98 -9.38 2.63
C TYR A 114 -14.04 -8.19 2.38
N ILE A 115 -13.26 -8.22 1.30
CA ILE A 115 -12.34 -7.15 0.91
C ILE A 115 -13.09 -5.82 0.75
N ARG A 116 -14.21 -5.82 0.02
CA ARG A 116 -15.03 -4.61 -0.19
C ARG A 116 -15.46 -3.99 1.14
N SER A 117 -16.03 -4.79 2.03
CA SER A 117 -16.58 -4.29 3.29
C SER A 117 -15.48 -3.76 4.22
N GLY A 118 -14.33 -4.45 4.30
CA GLY A 118 -13.17 -4.01 5.05
C GLY A 118 -12.64 -2.66 4.57
N LEU A 119 -12.35 -2.55 3.26
CA LEU A 119 -11.89 -1.30 2.66
C LEU A 119 -12.86 -0.14 2.86
N ILE A 120 -14.16 -0.35 2.60
CA ILE A 120 -15.17 0.70 2.78
C ILE A 120 -15.26 1.14 4.25
N ASN A 121 -15.15 0.21 5.21
CA ASN A 121 -15.19 0.54 6.62
C ASN A 121 -13.96 1.37 7.03
N GLU A 122 -12.76 1.02 6.58
CA GLU A 122 -11.54 1.78 6.89
C GLU A 122 -11.51 3.15 6.20
N LEU A 123 -11.89 3.22 4.93
CA LEU A 123 -12.04 4.50 4.22
C LEU A 123 -13.11 5.38 4.88
N LYS A 124 -14.21 4.80 5.38
CA LYS A 124 -15.23 5.54 6.14
C LYS A 124 -14.71 6.06 7.47
N ALA A 125 -13.87 5.29 8.16
CA ALA A 125 -13.26 5.72 9.40
C ALA A 125 -12.29 6.88 9.18
N ALA A 126 -11.46 6.82 8.13
CA ALA A 126 -10.51 7.89 7.78
C ALA A 126 -11.20 9.13 7.19
N TYR A 127 -12.21 8.94 6.34
CA TYR A 127 -12.91 9.99 5.61
C TYR A 127 -14.42 9.96 5.82
N PRO A 128 -14.90 10.19 7.07
CA PRO A 128 -16.31 9.99 7.43
C PRO A 128 -17.28 10.92 6.69
N LYS A 129 -16.83 12.07 6.19
CA LYS A 129 -17.69 13.00 5.44
C LYS A 129 -17.89 12.59 3.97
N PHE A 130 -16.97 11.82 3.40
CA PHE A 130 -16.90 11.59 1.95
C PHE A 130 -17.24 10.15 1.55
N VAL A 131 -17.18 9.21 2.50
CA VAL A 131 -17.43 7.79 2.24
C VAL A 131 -18.77 7.38 2.86
N SER A 132 -19.48 6.44 2.25
CA SER A 132 -20.70 5.82 2.77
C SER A 132 -20.62 4.30 2.64
N LYS A 133 -21.12 3.55 3.62
CA LYS A 133 -21.06 2.07 3.59
C LYS A 133 -21.77 1.44 2.38
N LYS A 134 -22.76 2.15 1.83
CA LYS A 134 -23.56 1.70 0.69
C LYS A 134 -22.95 2.02 -0.68
N MET A 135 -21.88 2.82 -0.74
CA MET A 135 -21.29 3.21 -2.03
C MET A 135 -20.52 2.06 -2.67
N ALA A 136 -20.32 2.13 -3.99
CA ALA A 136 -19.41 1.24 -4.70
C ALA A 136 -17.96 1.49 -4.25
N LEU A 137 -17.13 0.45 -4.16
CA LEU A 137 -15.74 0.57 -3.71
C LEU A 137 -14.94 1.56 -4.56
N ALA A 138 -15.07 1.47 -5.88
CA ALA A 138 -14.38 2.38 -6.81
C ALA A 138 -14.78 3.85 -6.64
N ALA A 139 -16.01 4.12 -6.19
CA ALA A 139 -16.48 5.48 -5.98
C ALA A 139 -15.90 6.13 -4.71
N ALA A 140 -15.38 5.35 -3.76
CA ALA A 140 -14.87 5.90 -2.50
C ALA A 140 -13.57 6.70 -2.70
N PRO A 141 -12.50 6.16 -3.32
CA PRO A 141 -11.31 6.95 -3.63
C PRO A 141 -11.60 8.15 -4.53
N GLU A 142 -12.50 8.00 -5.52
CA GLU A 142 -12.90 9.10 -6.41
C GLU A 142 -13.55 10.24 -5.62
N SER A 143 -14.48 9.91 -4.71
CA SER A 143 -15.15 10.92 -3.89
C SER A 143 -14.19 11.63 -2.95
N ILE A 144 -13.21 10.92 -2.39
CA ILE A 144 -12.19 11.51 -1.53
C ILE A 144 -11.32 12.47 -2.35
N TYR A 145 -10.81 12.01 -3.50
CA TYR A 145 -9.98 12.83 -4.38
C TYR A 145 -10.68 14.13 -4.80
N LYS A 146 -11.94 14.06 -5.23
CA LYS A 146 -12.72 15.25 -5.65
C LYS A 146 -12.85 16.31 -4.55
N GLN A 147 -12.88 15.90 -3.28
CA GLN A 147 -13.13 16.80 -2.16
C GLN A 147 -11.85 17.26 -1.45
N THR A 148 -10.76 16.50 -1.57
CA THR A 148 -9.54 16.72 -0.77
C THR A 148 -8.27 16.85 -1.60
N GLY A 149 -8.29 16.39 -2.86
CA GLY A 149 -7.09 16.23 -3.70
C GLY A 149 -6.19 15.05 -3.31
N GLU A 150 -6.54 14.28 -2.27
CA GLU A 150 -5.75 13.16 -1.78
C GLU A 150 -5.70 12.03 -2.83
N ARG A 151 -4.49 11.53 -3.08
CA ARG A 151 -4.20 10.50 -4.09
C ARG A 151 -3.89 9.18 -3.41
N PHE A 152 -4.17 8.10 -4.13
CA PHE A 152 -4.02 6.73 -3.62
C PHE A 152 -2.92 5.97 -4.33
N VAL A 153 -2.17 5.17 -3.56
CA VAL A 153 -1.33 4.09 -4.06
C VAL A 153 -2.00 2.77 -3.69
N ILE A 154 -2.26 1.90 -4.67
CA ILE A 154 -2.94 0.62 -4.44
C ILE A 154 -1.95 -0.50 -4.76
N ILE A 155 -1.69 -1.36 -3.78
CA ILE A 155 -0.74 -2.45 -3.85
C ILE A 155 -1.50 -3.75 -3.60
N PHE A 156 -1.46 -4.64 -4.60
CA PHE A 156 -1.95 -6.00 -4.47
C PHE A 156 -0.73 -6.92 -4.32
N ASP A 157 -0.77 -7.77 -3.29
CA ASP A 157 0.15 -8.90 -3.16
C ASP A 157 -0.64 -10.20 -3.29
N GLU A 158 0.00 -11.22 -3.85
CA GLU A 158 -0.60 -12.53 -4.13
C GLU A 158 -0.16 -13.58 -3.13
#